data_AF-A0A2I0JSZ9-F1
#
_entry.id   AF-A0A2I0JSZ9-F1
#
_cell.length_a   1.000
_cell.length_b   1.000
_cell.length_c   1.000
_cell.angle_alpha   90.00
_cell.angle_beta   90.00
_cell.angle_gamma   90.00
#
_symmetry.space_group_name_H-M   'P 1'
#
loop_
_entity.id
_entity.type
_entity.pdbx_description
1 polymer ?
#
loop_
_entity_poly.entity_id
_entity_poly.type
_entity_poly.pdbx_seq_one_letter_code
_entity_poly.pdbx_strand_id
1 'polypeptide(L)'
;MWRTMYECHQVQNHISLQLHRITVDQITDLTSDYHRRAAVQLEAEVESWYNSFCYLVKSQREYAKTLLQWIQLTDSLVDEQGQRSSFSSAVCSLCQQWLHHLEKMPHQMASEAIKGVLCAVQSILLQQAQELDQRKRSDKLEKRLQKELHSLDDLEKRIEGGPNASDVTNSEALSPKHPLSLKRAKIETLKKRVEDEKAEYVNSVHGTRAMVLNNLKTALPNIFQALMVFSSASADALEAIHGHDKPAEDRHE
;
A
#
# COMPACT_ATOMS: atom_id res chain seq x y z
N MET A 1 -15.53 -5.12 -22.92
CA MET A 1 -14.37 -5.05 -22.00
C MET A 1 -14.58 -3.99 -20.92
N TRP A 2 -14.65 -2.69 -21.25
CA TRP A 2 -14.76 -1.63 -20.23
C TRP A 2 -16.03 -1.69 -19.36
N ARG A 3 -17.16 -2.14 -19.93
CA ARG A 3 -18.38 -2.41 -19.15
C ARG A 3 -18.18 -3.50 -18.10
N THR A 4 -17.52 -4.60 -18.47
CA THR A 4 -17.13 -5.67 -17.53
C THR A 4 -16.15 -5.16 -16.47
N MET A 5 -15.17 -4.32 -16.84
CA MET A 5 -14.26 -3.70 -15.87
C MET A 5 -15.02 -2.82 -14.85
N TYR A 6 -15.99 -2.03 -15.33
CA TYR A 6 -16.86 -1.23 -14.47
C TYR A 6 -17.62 -2.11 -13.46
N GLU A 7 -18.25 -3.20 -13.92
CA GLU A 7 -18.98 -4.15 -13.07
C GLU A 7 -18.05 -4.79 -12.02
N CYS A 8 -16.84 -5.20 -12.41
CA CYS A 8 -15.82 -5.72 -11.50
C CYS A 8 -15.45 -4.67 -10.43
N HIS A 9 -15.19 -3.42 -10.82
CA HIS A 9 -14.84 -2.36 -9.88
C HIS A 9 -16.00 -1.98 -8.97
N GLN A 10 -17.26 -2.11 -9.42
CA GLN A 10 -18.43 -1.93 -8.56
C GLN A 10 -18.46 -2.97 -7.44
N VAL A 11 -18.20 -4.24 -7.75
CA VAL A 11 -18.10 -5.31 -6.75
C VAL A 11 -16.92 -5.06 -5.80
N GLN A 12 -15.75 -4.71 -6.32
CA GLN A 12 -14.56 -4.40 -5.52
C GLN A 12 -14.78 -3.21 -4.59
N ASN A 13 -15.47 -2.15 -5.05
CA ASN A 13 -15.85 -1.01 -4.23
C ASN A 13 -16.84 -1.42 -3.12
N HIS A 14 -17.82 -2.27 -3.44
CA HIS A 14 -18.74 -2.76 -2.43
C HIS A 14 -18.03 -3.54 -1.32
N ILE A 15 -17.06 -4.39 -1.70
CA ILE A 15 -16.22 -5.15 -0.75
C ILE A 15 -15.34 -4.20 0.06
N SER A 16 -14.70 -3.22 -0.56
CA SER A 16 -13.81 -2.28 0.15
C SER A 16 -14.56 -1.44 1.19
N LEU A 17 -15.81 -1.07 0.91
CA LEU A 17 -16.66 -0.37 1.88
C LEU A 17 -16.95 -1.22 3.12
N GLN A 18 -17.01 -2.56 3.01
CA GLN A 18 -17.20 -3.45 4.16
C GLN A 18 -16.05 -3.40 5.16
N LEU A 19 -14.85 -2.94 4.75
CA LEU A 19 -13.71 -2.78 5.67
C LEU A 19 -14.03 -1.86 6.84
N HIS A 20 -14.96 -0.91 6.69
CA HIS A 20 -15.42 -0.03 7.77
C HIS A 20 -15.98 -0.79 8.98
N ARG A 21 -16.45 -2.03 8.78
CA ARG A 21 -16.98 -2.90 9.84
C ARG A 21 -15.88 -3.56 10.69
N ILE A 22 -14.64 -3.60 10.20
CA ILE A 22 -13.50 -4.19 10.90
C ILE A 22 -12.95 -3.17 11.89
N THR A 23 -12.72 -3.59 13.13
CA THR A 23 -12.05 -2.78 14.16
C THR A 23 -10.60 -3.24 14.34
N VAL A 24 -9.72 -2.34 14.79
CA VAL A 24 -8.30 -2.65 15.01
C VAL A 24 -8.14 -3.77 16.04
N ASP A 25 -9.02 -3.83 17.03
CA ASP A 25 -8.99 -4.82 18.12
C ASP A 25 -9.26 -6.25 17.65
N GLN A 26 -9.90 -6.43 16.49
CA GLN A 26 -10.09 -7.75 15.86
C GLN A 26 -8.81 -8.28 15.22
N ILE A 27 -7.79 -7.42 15.02
CA ILE A 27 -6.50 -7.78 14.41
C ILE A 27 -5.51 -8.09 15.55
N THR A 28 -5.38 -9.36 15.90
CA THR A 28 -4.51 -9.81 16.99
C THR A 28 -3.07 -10.09 16.57
N ASP A 29 -2.82 -10.28 15.28
CA ASP A 29 -1.56 -10.81 14.77
C ASP A 29 -0.43 -9.77 14.72
N LEU A 30 0.73 -10.11 15.27
CA LEU A 30 1.93 -9.28 15.21
C LEU A 30 2.37 -9.06 13.75
N THR A 31 3.05 -7.95 13.47
CA THR A 31 3.68 -7.76 12.16
C THR A 31 4.76 -8.84 12.00
N SER A 32 4.53 -9.74 11.05
CA SER A 32 5.39 -10.89 10.78
C SER A 32 6.30 -10.59 9.58
N ASP A 33 7.33 -11.39 9.37
CA ASP A 33 8.13 -11.33 8.15
C ASP A 33 7.30 -11.63 6.89
N TYR A 34 6.18 -12.33 7.02
CA TYR A 34 5.22 -12.49 5.93
C TYR A 34 4.52 -11.16 5.63
N HIS A 35 3.97 -10.48 6.64
CA HIS A 35 3.32 -9.17 6.49
C HIS A 35 4.25 -8.13 5.83
N ARG A 36 5.54 -8.12 6.23
CA ARG A 36 6.55 -7.23 5.65
C ARG A 36 6.85 -7.57 4.18
N ARG A 37 7.02 -8.85 3.85
CA ARG A 37 7.24 -9.28 2.45
C ARG A 37 6.02 -8.97 1.58
N ALA A 38 4.82 -9.18 2.10
CA ALA A 38 3.58 -8.85 1.41
C ALA A 38 3.48 -7.34 1.14
N ALA A 39 3.86 -6.49 2.10
CA ALA A 39 3.88 -5.03 1.89
C ALA A 39 4.88 -4.59 0.81
N VAL A 40 6.09 -5.17 0.79
CA VAL A 40 7.10 -4.88 -0.25
C VAL A 40 6.63 -5.34 -1.63
N GLN A 41 6.02 -6.53 -1.71
CA GLN A 41 5.45 -7.01 -2.96
C GLN A 41 4.30 -6.09 -3.42
N LEU A 42 3.42 -5.71 -2.51
CA LEU A 42 2.30 -4.81 -2.81
C LEU A 42 2.80 -3.45 -3.34
N GLU A 43 3.87 -2.90 -2.77
CA GLU A 43 4.49 -1.66 -3.27
C GLU A 43 4.94 -1.81 -4.73
N ALA A 44 5.71 -2.87 -5.02
CA ALA A 44 6.23 -3.11 -6.37
C ALA A 44 5.11 -3.31 -7.40
N GLU A 45 4.06 -4.07 -7.04
CA GLU A 45 2.92 -4.31 -7.93
C GLU A 45 2.11 -3.03 -8.17
N VAL A 46 1.87 -2.22 -7.13
CA VAL A 46 1.11 -0.96 -7.28
C VAL A 46 1.93 0.07 -8.06
N GLU A 47 3.24 0.14 -7.85
CA GLU A 47 4.13 0.99 -8.65
C GLU A 47 4.15 0.57 -10.13
N SER A 48 4.27 -0.73 -10.40
CA SER A 48 4.18 -1.30 -11.75
C SER A 48 2.84 -0.96 -12.41
N TRP A 49 1.74 -1.12 -11.66
CA TRP A 49 0.41 -0.78 -12.13
C TRP A 49 0.26 0.71 -12.43
N TYR A 50 0.71 1.61 -11.55
CA TYR A 50 0.70 3.06 -11.77
C TYR A 50 1.43 3.43 -13.06
N ASN A 51 2.64 2.92 -13.23
CA ASN A 51 3.47 3.20 -14.40
C ASN A 51 2.82 2.67 -15.69
N SER A 52 2.31 1.45 -15.64
CA SER A 52 1.63 0.81 -16.77
C SER A 52 0.34 1.54 -17.15
N PHE A 53 -0.44 2.00 -16.17
CA PHE A 53 -1.66 2.78 -16.41
C PHE A 53 -1.32 4.12 -17.09
N CYS A 54 -0.33 4.85 -16.56
CA CYS A 54 0.11 6.12 -17.15
C CYS A 54 0.63 5.92 -18.58
N TYR A 55 1.41 4.85 -18.80
CA TYR A 55 1.95 4.51 -20.10
C TYR A 55 0.84 4.13 -21.09
N LEU A 56 -0.15 3.35 -20.68
CA LEU A 56 -1.29 2.96 -21.50
C LEU A 56 -2.06 4.19 -22.01
N VAL A 57 -2.42 5.09 -21.10
CA VAL A 57 -3.17 6.32 -21.44
C VAL A 57 -2.38 7.19 -22.41
N LYS A 58 -1.09 7.39 -22.13
CA LYS A 58 -0.21 8.16 -23.02
C LYS A 58 -0.09 7.50 -24.40
N SER A 59 0.14 6.20 -24.44
CA SER A 59 0.34 5.46 -25.69
C SER A 59 -0.92 5.44 -26.55
N GLN A 60 -2.10 5.27 -25.96
CA GLN A 60 -3.37 5.34 -26.69
C GLN A 60 -3.58 6.71 -27.32
N ARG A 61 -3.30 7.79 -26.58
CA ARG A 61 -3.44 9.17 -27.09
C ARG A 61 -2.48 9.45 -28.24
N GLU A 62 -1.20 9.12 -28.06
CA GLU A 62 -0.19 9.33 -29.10
C GLU A 62 -0.50 8.48 -30.34
N TYR A 63 -0.93 7.23 -30.16
CA TYR A 63 -1.33 6.37 -31.28
C TYR A 63 -2.49 6.97 -32.09
N ALA A 64 -3.58 7.38 -31.43
CA ALA A 64 -4.73 7.99 -32.11
C ALA A 64 -4.33 9.29 -32.84
N LYS A 65 -3.47 10.10 -32.23
CA LYS A 65 -2.93 11.33 -32.82
C LYS A 65 -2.07 11.05 -34.05
N THR A 66 -1.12 10.12 -33.96
CA THR A 66 -0.27 9.73 -35.10
C THR A 66 -1.10 9.16 -36.24
N LEU A 67 -2.10 8.33 -35.94
CA LEU A 67 -2.99 7.78 -36.94
C LEU A 67 -3.78 8.89 -37.67
N LEU A 68 -4.35 9.84 -36.91
CA LEU A 68 -5.05 10.99 -37.48
C LEU A 68 -4.14 11.82 -38.40
N GLN A 69 -2.93 12.13 -37.96
CA GLN A 69 -1.95 12.87 -38.77
C GLN A 69 -1.57 12.11 -40.05
N TRP A 70 -1.40 10.80 -39.96
CA TRP A 70 -1.07 9.96 -41.11
C TRP A 70 -2.21 9.97 -42.15
N ILE A 71 -3.46 9.85 -41.71
CA ILE A 71 -4.65 9.93 -42.59
C ILE A 71 -4.72 11.30 -43.27
N GLN A 72 -4.49 12.39 -42.53
CA GLN A 72 -4.51 13.74 -43.10
C GLN A 72 -3.43 13.95 -44.16
N LEU A 73 -2.24 13.38 -43.95
CA LEU A 73 -1.16 13.44 -44.93
C LEU A 73 -1.46 12.59 -46.16
N THR A 74 -1.97 11.37 -46.00
CA THR A 74 -2.31 10.51 -47.15
C THR A 74 -3.50 11.05 -47.95
N ASP A 75 -4.46 11.73 -47.29
CA ASP A 75 -5.52 12.47 -47.96
C ASP A 75 -5.01 13.60 -48.84
N SER A 76 -3.91 14.24 -48.45
CA SER A 76 -3.29 15.32 -49.23
C SER A 76 -2.50 14.83 -50.44
N LEU A 77 -2.25 13.52 -50.54
CA LEU A 77 -1.49 12.87 -51.63
C LEU A 77 -2.39 12.31 -52.74
N VAL A 78 -3.72 12.51 -52.68
CA VAL A 78 -4.64 12.05 -53.73
C VAL A 78 -4.47 12.92 -54.99
N ASP A 79 -4.06 12.24 -56.06
CA ASP A 79 -3.59 12.76 -57.35
C ASP A 79 -4.72 13.23 -58.31
N GLU A 80 -4.32 13.92 -59.37
CA GLU A 80 -5.03 14.85 -60.30
C GLU A 80 -6.47 14.58 -60.84
N GLN A 81 -7.21 13.56 -60.39
CA GLN A 81 -8.60 13.30 -60.85
C GLN A 81 -9.72 13.89 -59.95
N GLY A 82 -9.37 14.64 -58.90
CA GLY A 82 -10.30 15.50 -58.16
C GLY A 82 -11.38 14.79 -57.32
N GLN A 83 -11.37 13.45 -57.24
CA GLN A 83 -12.33 12.69 -56.44
C GLN A 83 -11.73 12.34 -55.08
N ARG A 84 -12.09 13.14 -54.06
CA ARG A 84 -11.75 12.87 -52.66
C ARG A 84 -12.46 11.58 -52.23
N SER A 85 -11.71 10.57 -51.78
CA SER A 85 -12.28 9.31 -51.33
C SER A 85 -13.20 9.52 -50.12
N SER A 86 -14.50 9.20 -50.26
CA SER A 86 -15.49 9.25 -49.18
C SER A 86 -15.07 8.43 -47.95
N PHE A 87 -14.36 7.31 -48.17
CA PHE A 87 -13.82 6.47 -47.10
C PHE A 87 -12.82 7.20 -46.21
N SER A 88 -11.97 8.04 -46.80
CA SER A 88 -10.94 8.73 -46.02
C SER A 88 -11.54 9.81 -45.10
N SER A 89 -12.61 10.47 -45.55
CA SER A 89 -13.38 11.40 -44.73
C SER A 89 -14.04 10.71 -43.52
N ALA A 90 -14.58 9.50 -43.71
CA ALA A 90 -15.20 8.74 -42.63
C ALA A 90 -14.16 8.27 -41.59
N VAL A 91 -13.03 7.73 -42.05
CA VAL A 91 -11.94 7.28 -41.17
C VAL A 91 -11.29 8.46 -40.43
N CYS A 92 -11.14 9.62 -41.08
CA CYS A 92 -10.65 10.84 -40.44
C CYS A 92 -11.61 11.34 -39.34
N SER A 93 -12.93 11.37 -39.62
CA SER A 93 -13.95 11.71 -38.62
C SER A 93 -13.93 10.75 -37.41
N LEU A 94 -13.83 9.45 -37.67
CA LEU A 94 -13.72 8.43 -36.62
C LEU A 94 -12.49 8.67 -35.73
N CYS A 95 -11.32 8.91 -36.32
CA CYS A 95 -10.09 9.17 -35.58
C CYS A 95 -10.15 10.47 -34.78
N GLN A 96 -10.78 11.53 -35.32
CA GLN A 96 -11.00 12.78 -34.60
C GLN A 96 -11.90 12.57 -33.37
N GLN A 97 -13.01 11.86 -33.53
CA GLN A 97 -13.91 11.54 -32.42
C GLN A 97 -13.21 10.67 -31.37
N TRP A 98 -12.46 9.66 -31.81
CA TRP A 98 -11.70 8.81 -30.90
C TRP A 98 -10.68 9.60 -30.08
N LEU A 99 -9.87 10.45 -30.74
CA LEU A 99 -8.91 11.30 -30.05
C LEU A 99 -9.60 12.27 -29.08
N HIS A 100 -10.72 12.87 -29.50
CA HIS A 100 -11.51 13.77 -28.66
C HIS A 100 -11.99 13.11 -27.37
N HIS A 101 -12.46 11.86 -27.46
CA HIS A 101 -12.86 11.10 -26.28
C HIS A 101 -11.66 10.75 -25.39
N LEU A 102 -10.53 10.32 -25.96
CA LEU A 102 -9.31 10.02 -25.21
C LEU A 102 -8.73 11.25 -24.46
N GLU A 103 -8.90 12.45 -25.00
CA GLU A 103 -8.50 13.70 -24.35
C GLU A 103 -9.40 14.09 -23.19
N LYS A 104 -10.71 13.83 -23.32
CA LYS A 104 -11.71 14.14 -22.28
C LYS A 104 -11.83 13.09 -21.18
N MET A 105 -11.24 11.91 -21.36
CA MET A 105 -11.34 10.83 -20.40
C MET A 105 -10.76 11.21 -19.02
N PRO A 106 -11.39 10.78 -17.90
CA PRO A 106 -10.98 11.12 -16.53
C PRO A 106 -9.78 10.28 -16.04
N HIS A 107 -8.73 10.16 -16.86
CA HIS A 107 -7.53 9.37 -16.56
C HIS A 107 -6.73 9.92 -15.37
N GLN A 108 -6.72 11.23 -15.16
CA GLN A 108 -5.99 11.88 -14.08
C GLN A 108 -6.52 11.47 -12.70
N MET A 109 -7.85 11.38 -12.55
CA MET A 109 -8.49 10.94 -11.31
C MET A 109 -8.08 9.49 -10.96
N ALA A 110 -8.04 8.61 -11.97
CA ALA A 110 -7.63 7.22 -11.77
C ALA A 110 -6.13 7.10 -11.44
N SER A 111 -5.25 7.83 -12.15
CA SER A 111 -3.81 7.79 -11.87
C SER A 111 -3.46 8.35 -10.49
N GLU A 112 -4.13 9.43 -10.07
CA GLU A 112 -3.99 10.00 -8.73
C GLU A 112 -4.47 9.03 -7.64
N ALA A 113 -5.58 8.33 -7.86
CA ALA A 113 -6.08 7.35 -6.92
C ALA A 113 -5.13 6.13 -6.78
N ILE A 114 -4.57 5.63 -7.90
CA ILE A 114 -3.53 4.57 -7.88
C ILE A 114 -2.30 5.06 -7.12
N LYS A 115 -1.84 6.29 -7.40
CA LYS A 115 -0.72 6.90 -6.67
C LYS A 115 -1.01 7.07 -5.19
N GLY A 116 -2.25 7.38 -4.82
CA GLY A 116 -2.70 7.43 -3.42
C GLY A 116 -2.53 6.10 -2.70
N VAL A 117 -2.88 4.98 -3.35
CA VAL A 117 -2.60 3.63 -2.82
C VAL A 117 -1.11 3.40 -2.67
N LEU A 118 -0.29 3.78 -3.65
CA LEU A 118 1.17 3.65 -3.56
C LEU A 118 1.73 4.39 -2.34
N CYS A 119 1.35 5.65 -2.14
CA CYS A 119 1.78 6.45 -0.98
C CYS A 119 1.32 5.84 0.36
N ALA A 120 0.12 5.25 0.39
CA ALA A 120 -0.40 4.56 1.57
C ALA A 120 0.45 3.32 1.91
N VAL A 121 0.84 2.53 0.90
CA VAL A 121 1.72 1.36 1.07
C VAL A 121 3.12 1.76 1.51
N GLN A 122 3.71 2.80 0.91
CA GLN A 122 5.01 3.36 1.32
C GLN A 122 5.01 3.81 2.78
N SER A 123 3.91 4.43 3.22
CA SER A 123 3.75 4.85 4.62
C SER A 123 3.67 3.63 5.57
N ILE A 124 3.00 2.55 5.15
CA ILE A 124 2.95 1.29 5.91
C ILE A 124 4.36 0.69 6.03
N LEU A 125 5.13 0.66 4.95
CA LEU A 125 6.50 0.12 4.96
C LEU A 125 7.41 0.90 5.91
N LEU A 126 7.31 2.23 5.92
CA LEU A 126 8.05 3.07 6.85
C LEU A 126 7.70 2.72 8.31
N GLN A 127 6.41 2.58 8.62
CA GLN A 127 5.95 2.23 9.96
C GLN A 127 6.41 0.82 10.38
N GLN A 128 6.34 -0.17 9.49
CA GLN A 128 6.84 -1.53 9.74
C GLN A 128 8.36 -1.55 9.98
N ALA A 129 9.13 -0.69 9.32
CA ALA A 129 10.56 -0.57 9.55
C ALA A 129 10.88 -0.01 10.95
N GLN A 130 10.12 0.99 11.41
CA GLN A 130 10.24 1.54 12.77
C GLN A 130 9.88 0.50 13.83
N GLU A 131 8.77 -0.22 13.63
CA GLU A 131 8.35 -1.31 14.51
C GLU A 131 9.42 -2.41 14.64
N LEU A 132 10.07 -2.77 13.51
CA LEU A 132 11.16 -3.75 13.50
C LEU A 132 12.39 -3.26 14.28
N ASP A 133 12.73 -1.98 14.21
CA ASP A 133 13.84 -1.41 14.98
C ASP A 133 13.56 -1.44 16.48
N GLN A 134 12.34 -1.07 16.90
CA GLN A 134 11.89 -1.17 18.29
C GLN A 134 11.92 -2.60 18.80
N ARG A 135 11.43 -3.57 18.01
CA ARG A 135 11.55 -5.00 18.35
C ARG A 135 12.99 -5.41 18.61
N LYS A 136 13.92 -5.03 17.73
CA LYS A 136 15.35 -5.32 17.90
C LYS A 136 15.95 -4.67 19.14
N ARG A 137 15.49 -3.47 19.54
CA ARG A 137 15.92 -2.81 20.78
C ARG A 137 15.41 -3.56 22.01
N SER A 138 14.13 -3.93 22.02
CA SER A 138 13.52 -4.75 23.07
C SER A 138 14.25 -6.09 23.25
N ASP A 139 14.50 -6.82 22.15
CA ASP A 139 15.22 -8.09 22.17
C ASP A 139 16.65 -7.96 22.72
N LYS A 140 17.35 -6.84 22.43
CA LYS A 140 18.69 -6.57 22.95
C LYS A 140 18.67 -6.30 24.46
N LEU A 141 17.68 -5.54 24.94
CA LEU A 141 17.53 -5.24 26.36
C LEU A 141 17.17 -6.51 27.15
N GLU A 142 16.26 -7.33 26.62
CA GLU A 142 15.91 -8.63 27.21
C GLU A 142 17.14 -9.55 27.31
N LYS A 143 17.92 -9.69 26.23
CA LYS A 143 19.17 -10.46 26.25
C LYS A 143 20.18 -9.94 27.28
N ARG A 144 20.24 -8.63 27.49
CA ARG A 144 21.11 -8.03 28.52
C ARG A 144 20.60 -8.37 29.92
N LEU A 145 19.29 -8.26 30.15
CA LEU A 145 18.66 -8.61 31.42
C LEU A 145 18.93 -10.08 31.78
N GLN A 146 18.76 -10.98 30.83
CA GLN A 146 19.05 -12.40 31.03
C GLN A 146 20.50 -12.61 31.47
N LYS A 147 21.48 -11.97 30.81
CA LYS A 147 22.90 -12.08 31.21
C LYS A 147 23.17 -11.57 32.63
N GLU A 148 22.57 -10.45 33.01
CA GLU A 148 22.73 -9.89 34.36
C GLU A 148 22.08 -10.79 35.43
N LEU A 149 20.93 -11.40 35.13
CA LEU A 149 20.26 -12.36 36.02
C LEU A 149 21.12 -13.62 36.23
N HIS A 150 21.66 -14.21 35.17
CA HIS A 150 22.56 -15.36 35.27
C HIS A 150 23.82 -15.00 36.08
N SER A 151 24.39 -13.81 35.85
CA SER A 151 25.53 -13.35 36.62
C SER A 151 25.22 -13.11 38.10
N LEU A 152 23.97 -12.73 38.44
CA LEU A 152 23.53 -12.59 39.84
C LEU A 152 23.45 -13.96 40.50
N ASP A 153 22.81 -14.93 39.85
CA ASP A 153 22.68 -16.31 40.32
C ASP A 153 24.06 -16.96 40.57
N ASP A 154 25.02 -16.79 39.65
CA ASP A 154 26.40 -17.25 39.83
C ASP A 154 27.09 -16.62 41.06
N LEU A 155 26.80 -15.34 41.34
CA LEU A 155 27.38 -14.62 42.46
C LEU A 155 26.76 -15.05 43.80
N GLU A 156 25.45 -15.30 43.82
CA GLU A 156 24.72 -15.82 44.98
C GLU A 156 25.23 -17.22 45.36
N LYS A 157 25.34 -18.13 44.39
CA LYS A 157 25.90 -19.48 44.59
C LYS A 157 27.34 -19.49 45.14
N ARG A 158 28.19 -18.55 44.69
CA ARG A 158 29.57 -18.42 45.20
C ARG A 158 29.64 -17.94 46.65
N ILE A 159 28.69 -17.10 47.05
CA ILE A 159 28.62 -16.57 48.42
C ILE A 159 28.06 -17.64 49.36
N GLU A 160 27.11 -18.45 48.90
CA GLU A 160 26.54 -19.57 49.65
C GLU A 160 27.51 -20.76 49.79
N GLY A 161 28.38 -21.01 48.80
CA GLY A 161 29.33 -22.13 48.78
C GLY A 161 30.73 -21.85 49.36
N GLY A 162 30.98 -20.68 49.94
CA GLY A 162 32.29 -20.29 50.47
C GLY A 162 32.58 -20.79 51.90
N PRO A 163 33.85 -20.83 52.36
CA PRO A 163 34.24 -21.36 53.68
C PRO A 163 33.59 -20.67 54.90
N ASN A 164 32.96 -19.50 54.70
CA ASN A 164 32.31 -18.70 55.75
C ASN A 164 30.77 -18.85 55.76
N ALA A 165 30.21 -19.86 55.08
CA ALA A 165 28.77 -20.06 54.94
C ALA A 165 28.01 -20.22 56.27
N SER A 166 28.71 -20.60 57.36
CA SER A 166 28.10 -20.80 58.68
C SER A 166 27.86 -19.52 59.49
N ASP A 167 28.30 -18.34 59.02
CA ASP A 167 28.17 -17.08 59.79
C ASP A 167 27.17 -16.07 59.15
N VAL A 168 26.56 -16.43 58.02
CA VAL A 168 25.71 -15.52 57.22
C VAL A 168 24.22 -15.85 57.33
N THR A 169 23.86 -16.96 57.98
CA THR A 169 22.47 -17.43 58.07
C THR A 169 21.54 -16.56 58.92
N ASN A 170 22.06 -15.54 59.63
CA ASN A 170 21.27 -14.69 60.55
C ASN A 170 21.40 -13.17 60.32
N SER A 171 21.81 -12.68 59.14
CA SER A 171 21.81 -11.23 58.86
C SER A 171 20.80 -10.88 57.76
N GLU A 172 19.55 -10.67 58.18
CA GLU A 172 18.37 -10.29 57.37
C GLU A 172 18.47 -8.91 56.68
N ALA A 173 19.62 -8.24 56.66
CA ALA A 173 19.79 -7.03 55.87
C ALA A 173 21.25 -6.87 55.41
N LEU A 174 21.55 -7.35 54.20
CA LEU A 174 22.78 -6.95 53.51
C LEU A 174 22.78 -5.41 53.43
N SER A 175 23.81 -4.78 54.02
CA SER A 175 24.00 -3.33 54.01
C SER A 175 23.72 -2.74 52.61
N PRO A 176 23.12 -1.54 52.49
CA PRO A 176 22.86 -0.90 51.19
C PRO A 176 24.11 -0.76 50.29
N LYS A 177 25.31 -0.80 50.88
CA LYS A 177 26.61 -0.76 50.19
C LYS A 177 27.13 -2.14 49.77
N HIS A 178 26.45 -3.22 50.14
CA HIS A 178 26.88 -4.58 49.82
C HIS A 178 26.83 -4.82 48.30
N PRO A 179 27.85 -5.47 47.69
CA PRO A 179 27.90 -5.69 46.24
C PRO A 179 26.67 -6.39 45.66
N LEU A 180 26.06 -7.33 46.40
CA LEU A 180 24.80 -7.97 45.99
C LEU A 180 23.62 -6.99 45.95
N SER A 181 23.46 -6.14 46.98
CA SER A 181 22.38 -5.17 47.06
C SER A 181 22.45 -4.16 45.90
N LEU A 182 23.66 -3.69 45.57
CA LEU A 182 23.89 -2.81 44.42
C LEU A 182 23.61 -3.50 43.08
N LYS A 183 24.00 -4.79 42.94
CA LYS A 183 23.72 -5.56 41.72
C LYS A 183 22.23 -5.83 41.52
N ARG A 184 21.52 -6.21 42.59
CA ARG A 184 20.06 -6.38 42.59
C ARG A 184 19.35 -5.10 42.19
N ALA A 185 19.75 -3.94 42.73
CA ALA A 185 19.18 -2.64 42.35
C ALA A 185 19.41 -2.29 40.87
N LYS A 186 20.59 -2.58 40.31
CA LYS A 186 20.87 -2.40 38.87
C LYS A 186 20.01 -3.31 37.99
N ILE A 187 19.84 -4.57 38.39
CA ILE A 187 18.98 -5.53 37.69
C ILE A 187 17.53 -5.06 37.71
N GLU A 188 17.05 -4.55 38.85
CA GLU A 188 15.68 -4.04 38.96
C GLU A 188 15.45 -2.82 38.04
N THR A 189 16.43 -1.92 37.96
CA THR A 189 16.40 -0.80 37.02
C THR A 189 16.38 -1.29 35.56
N LEU A 190 17.14 -2.33 35.24
CA LEU A 190 17.17 -2.93 33.90
C LEU A 190 15.86 -3.66 33.57
N LYS A 191 15.25 -4.37 34.53
CA LYS A 191 13.93 -5.00 34.38
C LYS A 191 12.87 -3.97 34.04
N LYS A 192 12.80 -2.89 34.81
CA LYS A 192 11.86 -1.79 34.54
C LYS A 192 12.01 -1.28 33.11
N ARG A 193 13.25 -1.03 32.68
CA ARG A 193 13.53 -0.56 31.30
C ARG A 193 13.11 -1.57 30.22
N VAL A 194 13.26 -2.88 30.47
CA VAL A 194 12.79 -3.92 29.55
C VAL A 194 11.27 -3.90 29.42
N GLU A 195 10.56 -3.77 30.54
CA GLU A 195 9.10 -3.71 30.55
C GLU A 195 8.58 -2.43 29.88
N ASP A 196 9.23 -1.28 30.13
CA ASP A 196 8.90 -0.01 29.46
C ASP A 196 9.05 -0.14 27.93
N GLU A 197 10.17 -0.70 27.43
CA GLU A 197 10.41 -0.89 25.99
C GLU A 197 9.44 -1.92 25.37
N LYS A 198 9.09 -2.99 26.10
CA LYS A 198 8.07 -3.96 25.64
C LYS A 198 6.70 -3.30 25.50
N ALA A 199 6.31 -2.45 26.46
CA ALA A 199 5.06 -1.71 26.39
C ALA A 199 5.05 -0.75 25.18
N GLU A 200 6.15 -0.04 24.94
CA GLU A 200 6.31 0.82 23.75
C GLU A 200 6.20 0.01 22.45
N TYR A 201 6.83 -1.16 22.37
CA TYR A 201 6.73 -2.04 21.20
C TYR A 201 5.30 -2.49 20.95
N VAL A 202 4.56 -2.94 21.97
CA VAL A 202 3.15 -3.36 21.83
C VAL A 202 2.28 -2.19 21.35
N ASN A 203 2.49 -0.99 21.89
CA ASN A 203 1.78 0.21 21.44
C ASN A 203 2.10 0.55 19.97
N SER A 204 3.35 0.38 19.56
CA SER A 204 3.77 0.59 18.18
C SER A 204 3.11 -0.40 17.22
N VAL A 205 3.05 -1.69 17.57
CA VAL A 205 2.34 -2.72 16.78
C VAL A 205 0.86 -2.34 16.62
N HIS A 206 0.20 -1.91 17.69
CA HIS A 206 -1.19 -1.46 17.61
C HIS A 206 -1.33 -0.23 16.68
N GLY A 207 -0.41 0.73 16.78
CA GLY A 207 -0.33 1.89 15.89
C GLY A 207 -0.16 1.50 14.41
N THR A 208 0.74 0.56 14.12
CA THR A 208 0.94 0.01 12.76
C THR A 208 -0.36 -0.59 12.21
N ARG A 209 -1.06 -1.41 13.02
CA ARG A 209 -2.32 -2.03 12.60
C ARG A 209 -3.41 -0.99 12.32
N ALA A 210 -3.56 -0.01 13.21
CA ALA A 210 -4.51 1.07 13.03
C ALA A 210 -4.23 1.87 11.75
N MET A 211 -2.95 2.18 11.51
CA MET A 211 -2.51 2.90 10.31
C MET A 211 -2.78 2.10 9.03
N VAL A 212 -2.42 0.80 8.99
CA VAL A 212 -2.70 -0.08 7.85
C VAL A 212 -4.20 -0.12 7.56
N LEU A 213 -5.02 -0.38 8.59
CA LEU A 213 -6.46 -0.49 8.42
C LEU A 213 -7.09 0.82 7.94
N ASN A 214 -6.68 1.96 8.50
CA ASN A 214 -7.19 3.27 8.10
C ASN A 214 -6.78 3.63 6.65
N ASN A 215 -5.54 3.32 6.29
CA ASN A 215 -5.06 3.49 4.91
C ASN A 215 -5.86 2.63 3.93
N LEU A 216 -6.16 1.36 4.26
CA LEU A 216 -6.97 0.50 3.41
C LEU A 216 -8.43 0.96 3.32
N LYS A 217 -9.03 1.39 4.44
CA LYS A 217 -10.41 1.92 4.51
C LYS A 217 -10.61 3.16 3.65
N THR A 218 -9.56 3.96 3.47
CA THR A 218 -9.62 5.22 2.70
C THR A 218 -9.19 5.00 1.25
N ALA A 219 -8.05 4.34 1.03
CA ALA A 219 -7.47 4.23 -0.30
C ALA A 219 -8.24 3.27 -1.22
N LEU A 220 -8.77 2.14 -0.69
CA LEU A 220 -9.46 1.14 -1.51
C LEU A 220 -10.81 1.64 -2.08
N PRO A 221 -11.71 2.27 -1.32
CA PRO A 221 -12.92 2.85 -1.92
C PRO A 221 -12.58 3.94 -2.94
N ASN A 222 -11.62 4.81 -2.63
CA ASN A 222 -11.22 5.91 -3.51
C ASN A 222 -10.72 5.40 -4.87
N ILE A 223 -9.87 4.36 -4.88
CA ILE A 223 -9.34 3.80 -6.13
C ILE A 223 -10.41 3.09 -6.95
N PHE A 224 -11.27 2.28 -6.33
CA PHE A 224 -12.31 1.59 -7.10
C PHE A 224 -13.36 2.57 -7.63
N GLN A 225 -13.70 3.62 -6.89
CA GLN A 225 -14.58 4.67 -7.39
C GLN A 225 -13.98 5.41 -8.59
N ALA A 226 -12.68 5.74 -8.54
CA ALA A 226 -12.00 6.38 -9.68
C ALA A 226 -11.93 5.45 -10.91
N LEU A 227 -11.66 4.16 -10.70
CA LEU A 227 -11.62 3.16 -11.78
C LEU A 227 -13.00 2.86 -12.37
N MET A 228 -14.06 2.92 -11.57
CA MET A 228 -15.44 2.87 -12.06
C MET A 228 -15.72 4.05 -12.99
N VAL A 229 -15.41 5.28 -12.56
CA VAL A 229 -15.60 6.49 -13.38
C VAL A 229 -14.82 6.39 -14.70
N PHE A 230 -13.56 5.96 -14.62
CA PHE A 230 -12.72 5.75 -15.79
C PHE A 230 -13.31 4.69 -16.74
N SER A 231 -13.69 3.52 -16.22
CA SER A 231 -14.21 2.41 -17.02
C SER A 231 -15.55 2.73 -17.67
N SER A 232 -16.44 3.43 -16.95
CA SER A 232 -17.71 3.92 -17.53
C SER A 232 -17.44 4.89 -18.67
N ALA A 233 -16.60 5.90 -18.44
CA ALA A 233 -16.26 6.88 -19.46
C ALA A 233 -15.60 6.22 -20.70
N SER A 234 -14.77 5.19 -20.50
CA SER A 234 -14.20 4.41 -21.62
C SER A 234 -15.23 3.59 -22.38
N ALA A 235 -16.23 3.02 -21.69
CA ALA A 235 -17.33 2.31 -22.35
C ALA A 235 -18.20 3.29 -23.17
N ASP A 236 -18.59 4.41 -22.56
CA ASP A 236 -19.42 5.44 -23.20
C ASP A 236 -18.71 6.05 -24.41
N ALA A 237 -17.41 6.30 -24.32
CA ALA A 237 -16.59 6.78 -25.43
C ALA A 237 -16.60 5.81 -26.61
N LEU A 238 -16.39 4.52 -26.37
CA LEU A 238 -16.42 3.53 -27.44
C LEU A 238 -17.82 3.39 -28.04
N GLU A 239 -18.87 3.44 -27.22
CA GLU A 239 -20.25 3.35 -27.71
C GLU A 239 -20.67 4.55 -28.54
N ALA A 240 -20.23 5.76 -28.18
CA ALA A 240 -20.44 6.95 -28.99
C ALA A 240 -19.76 6.83 -30.37
N ILE A 241 -18.54 6.31 -30.40
CA ILE A 241 -17.77 6.09 -31.64
C ILE A 241 -18.47 5.05 -32.53
N HIS A 242 -18.91 3.91 -31.98
CA HIS A 242 -19.62 2.87 -32.75
C HIS A 242 -21.06 3.28 -33.15
N GLY A 243 -21.74 4.07 -32.32
CA GLY A 243 -23.12 4.52 -32.58
C GLY A 243 -23.24 5.48 -33.75
N HIS A 244 -22.14 6.14 -34.12
CA HIS A 244 -22.09 7.10 -35.23
C HIS A 244 -22.07 6.43 -36.63
N ASP A 245 -21.91 5.11 -36.70
CA ASP A 245 -21.88 4.29 -37.93
C ASP A 245 -23.24 3.65 -38.29
N LYS A 246 -24.32 3.89 -37.52
CA LYS A 246 -25.66 3.44 -37.94
C LYS A 246 -26.21 4.37 -39.02
N PRO A 247 -26.45 3.88 -40.26
CA PRO A 247 -27.12 4.69 -41.26
C PRO A 247 -28.54 5.01 -40.77
N ALA A 248 -28.95 6.26 -40.99
CA ALA A 248 -30.33 6.68 -40.81
C ALA A 248 -31.20 6.01 -41.89
N GLU A 249 -31.50 4.73 -41.73
CA GLU A 249 -32.58 4.08 -42.47
C GLU A 249 -33.84 4.07 -41.59
N ASP A 250 -34.93 4.49 -42.24
CA ASP A 250 -36.33 4.44 -41.82
C ASP A 250 -36.80 5.45 -40.77
N ARG A 251 -36.85 6.71 -41.20
CA ARG A 251 -37.97 7.62 -40.85
C ARG A 251 -38.72 8.04 -42.10
N HIS A 252 -39.35 7.08 -42.76
CA HIS A 252 -40.50 7.32 -43.62
C HIS A 252 -41.44 6.11 -43.52
N GLU A 253 -42.42 6.22 -42.64
CA GLU A 253 -43.81 5.78 -42.83
C GLU A 253 -44.71 6.57 -41.86
#